data_AF-K0JNW4-F1
#
_entry.id   AF-K0JNW4-F1
#
_cell.length_a   1.000
_cell.length_b   1.000
_cell.length_c   1.000
_cell.angle_alpha   90.00
_cell.angle_beta   90.00
_cell.angle_gamma   90.00
#
_symmetry.space_group_name_H-M   'P 1'
#
loop_
_entity.id
_entity.type
_entity.pdbx_description
1 polymer ?
#
loop_
_entity_poly.entity_id
_entity_poly.type
_entity_poly.pdbx_seq_one_letter_code
_entity_poly.pdbx_strand_id
1 'polypeptide(L)'
;MSQQPITDTDSAPPRRDWVLRCDGSSGRVFEVGVTLGTAEVHLPLDTDCIRLELQQVRALRSALDEAITCVEADLRAAGHVTERVTGRTAAHPA
;
A
#
# COMPACT_ATOMS: atom_id res chain seq x y z
N MET A 1 -40.56 10.98 37.88
CA MET A 1 -39.47 11.37 36.96
C MET A 1 -38.60 10.15 36.74
N SER A 2 -38.83 9.44 35.64
CA SER A 2 -38.10 8.20 35.33
C SER A 2 -36.87 8.57 34.50
N GLN A 3 -35.67 8.37 35.05
CA GLN A 3 -34.44 8.47 34.27
C GLN A 3 -34.36 7.25 33.35
N GLN A 4 -34.34 7.47 32.04
CA GLN A 4 -34.04 6.42 31.08
C GLN A 4 -32.53 6.16 31.11
N PRO A 5 -32.09 4.88 31.07
CA PRO A 5 -30.67 4.58 30.93
C PRO A 5 -30.21 5.00 29.53
N ILE A 6 -29.20 5.85 29.47
CA ILE A 6 -28.41 6.11 28.27
C ILE A 6 -27.64 4.82 27.97
N THR A 7 -28.20 3.99 27.09
CA THR A 7 -27.44 2.92 26.44
C THR A 7 -26.50 3.59 25.45
N ASP A 8 -25.28 3.84 25.90
CA ASP A 8 -24.13 4.16 25.06
C ASP A 8 -23.92 2.98 24.10
N THR A 9 -24.60 3.05 22.95
CA THR A 9 -24.53 2.06 21.88
C THR A 9 -23.60 2.62 20.83
N ASP A 10 -22.34 2.85 21.19
CA ASP A 10 -21.28 3.06 20.21
C ASP A 10 -20.18 2.02 20.45
N SER A 11 -20.58 0.75 20.40
CA SER A 11 -19.66 -0.39 20.49
C SER A 11 -19.16 -0.79 19.09
N ALA A 12 -18.96 0.18 18.20
CA ALA A 12 -18.26 -0.06 16.94
C ALA A 12 -16.74 0.02 17.22
N PRO A 13 -15.95 -1.01 16.85
CA PRO A 13 -14.51 -0.97 17.03
C PRO A 13 -13.90 0.21 16.26
N PRO A 14 -12.85 0.87 16.80
CA PRO A 14 -12.32 2.09 16.22
C PRO A 14 -11.75 1.84 14.82
N ARG A 15 -12.16 2.68 13.86
CA ARG A 15 -11.60 2.73 12.50
C ARG A 15 -10.12 3.15 12.57
N ARG A 16 -9.28 2.51 11.76
CA ARG A 16 -7.85 2.87 11.61
C ARG A 16 -7.58 3.19 10.15
N ASP A 17 -6.92 4.31 9.89
CA ASP A 17 -6.66 4.79 8.53
C ASP A 17 -5.15 4.92 8.28
N TRP A 18 -4.73 4.50 7.09
CA TRP A 18 -3.36 4.65 6.57
C TRP A 18 -3.39 5.40 5.25
N VAL A 19 -2.35 6.20 5.03
CA VAL A 19 -2.24 7.08 3.88
C VAL A 19 -0.91 6.86 3.21
N LEU A 20 -0.93 6.42 1.94
CA LEU A 20 0.25 6.34 1.10
C LEU A 20 0.27 7.56 0.17
N ARG A 21 1.28 8.40 0.36
CA ARG A 21 1.54 9.56 -0.51
C ARG A 21 2.58 9.17 -1.54
N CYS A 22 2.26 9.35 -2.81
CA CYS A 22 3.22 9.18 -3.89
C CYS A 22 3.78 10.55 -4.29
N ASP A 23 5.10 10.69 -4.30
CA ASP A 23 5.76 11.88 -4.81
C ASP A 23 5.61 11.93 -6.34
N GLY A 24 4.83 12.90 -6.83
CA GLY A 24 4.51 13.09 -8.24
C GLY A 24 3.60 14.31 -8.44
N SER A 25 3.54 14.86 -9.66
CA SER A 25 2.89 16.15 -9.99
C SER A 25 1.40 16.28 -9.63
N SER A 26 0.74 15.18 -9.25
CA SER A 26 -0.68 15.16 -8.87
C SER A 26 -0.93 14.90 -7.38
N GLY A 27 0.09 14.76 -6.53
CA GLY A 27 -0.08 14.58 -5.08
C GLY A 27 -1.05 13.44 -4.71
N ARG A 28 -1.06 12.37 -5.51
CA ARG A 28 -2.06 11.30 -5.42
C ARG A 28 -1.93 10.60 -4.08
N VAL A 29 -3.05 10.55 -3.36
CA VAL A 29 -3.16 9.94 -2.04
C VAL A 29 -3.95 8.63 -2.18
N PHE A 30 -3.34 7.53 -1.76
CA PHE A 30 -4.04 6.27 -1.55
C PHE A 30 -4.39 6.17 -0.07
N GLU A 31 -5.65 5.92 0.25
CA GLU A 31 -6.09 5.76 1.64
C GLU A 31 -6.66 4.35 1.85
N VAL A 32 -6.30 3.76 2.98
CA VAL A 32 -6.81 2.46 3.41
C VAL A 32 -7.41 2.62 4.79
N GLY A 33 -8.73 2.47 4.90
CA GLY A 33 -9.46 2.42 6.15
C GLY A 33 -9.73 0.99 6.56
N VAL A 34 -9.56 0.65 7.84
CA VAL A 34 -9.84 -0.68 8.37
C VAL A 34 -10.84 -0.57 9.50
N THR A 35 -11.93 -1.32 9.36
CA THR A 35 -12.92 -1.58 10.41
C THR A 35 -12.96 -3.09 10.66
N LEU A 36 -13.51 -3.56 11.77
CA LEU A 36 -13.50 -4.98 12.12
C LEU A 36 -13.99 -5.86 10.96
N GLY A 37 -13.09 -6.69 10.43
CA GLY A 37 -13.36 -7.66 9.36
C GLY A 37 -13.34 -7.12 7.93
N THR A 38 -13.18 -5.81 7.73
CA THR A 38 -13.25 -5.18 6.39
C THR A 38 -12.18 -4.11 6.19
N ALA A 39 -11.77 -3.94 4.93
CA ALA A 39 -10.88 -2.86 4.52
C ALA A 39 -11.56 -2.04 3.42
N GLU A 40 -11.39 -0.73 3.47
CA GLU A 40 -11.88 0.25 2.49
C GLU A 40 -10.67 0.86 1.81
N VAL A 41 -10.61 0.78 0.48
CA VAL A 41 -9.51 1.34 -0.32
C VAL A 41 -10.06 2.50 -1.14
N HIS A 42 -9.52 3.68 -0.91
CA HIS A 42 -9.87 4.90 -1.62
C HIS A 42 -8.77 5.22 -2.63
N LEU A 43 -9.14 5.26 -3.91
CA LEU A 43 -8.23 5.55 -5.02
C LEU A 43 -8.28 7.05 -5.37
N PRO A 44 -7.14 7.66 -5.74
CA PRO A 44 -7.01 9.10 -5.96
C PRO A 44 -7.71 9.66 -7.20
N LEU A 45 -8.42 8.85 -7.99
CA LEU A 45 -9.02 9.24 -9.28
C LEU A 45 -10.54 9.19 -9.20
N ASP A 46 -11.18 9.95 -8.30
CA ASP A 46 -12.65 10.14 -8.22
C ASP A 46 -13.49 8.85 -8.37
N THR A 47 -12.92 7.70 -8.00
CA THR A 47 -13.56 6.40 -8.19
C THR A 47 -13.89 5.82 -6.83
N ASP A 48 -15.09 5.23 -6.78
CA ASP A 48 -15.72 4.64 -5.61
C ASP A 48 -14.76 3.92 -4.66
N CYS A 49 -15.01 4.09 -3.36
CA CYS A 49 -14.38 3.30 -2.32
C CYS A 49 -14.60 1.80 -2.59
N ILE A 50 -13.51 1.05 -2.65
CA ILE A 50 -13.56 -0.40 -2.79
C ILE A 50 -13.55 -1.00 -1.39
N ARG A 51 -14.66 -1.64 -1.02
CA ARG A 51 -14.76 -2.42 0.21
C ARG A 51 -14.32 -3.86 -0.03
N LEU A 52 -13.44 -4.35 0.81
CA LEU A 52 -12.84 -5.68 0.78
C LEU A 52 -13.21 -6.47 2.04
N GLU A 53 -13.75 -7.66 1.82
CA GLU A 53 -13.98 -8.66 2.87
C GLU A 53 -12.71 -9.48 3.14
N LEU A 54 -12.67 -10.21 4.27
CA LEU A 54 -11.47 -10.90 4.74
C LEU A 54 -10.76 -11.77 3.68
N GLN A 55 -11.50 -12.51 2.85
CA GLN A 55 -10.89 -13.34 1.81
C GLN A 55 -10.28 -12.50 0.69
N GLN A 56 -10.90 -11.37 0.34
CA GLN A 56 -10.38 -10.43 -0.65
C GLN A 56 -9.15 -9.70 -0.10
N VAL A 57 -9.11 -9.39 1.20
CA VAL A 57 -7.91 -8.84 1.86
C VAL A 57 -6.74 -9.83 1.77
N ARG A 58 -6.98 -11.13 1.97
CA ARG A 58 -5.94 -12.17 1.81
C ARG A 58 -5.43 -12.26 0.37
N ALA A 59 -6.34 -12.23 -0.60
CA ALA A 59 -5.99 -12.25 -2.02
C ALA A 59 -5.19 -10.99 -2.41
N LEU A 60 -5.64 -9.80 -1.98
CA LEU A 60 -4.95 -8.54 -2.22
C LEU A 60 -3.52 -8.56 -1.63
N ARG A 61 -3.37 -9.04 -0.39
CA ARG A 61 -2.06 -9.17 0.23
C ARG A 61 -1.13 -10.06 -0.60
N SER A 62 -1.59 -11.24 -1.00
CA SER A 62 -0.77 -12.17 -1.79
C SER A 62 -0.32 -11.54 -3.10
N ALA A 63 -1.21 -10.87 -3.82
CA ALA A 63 -0.89 -10.21 -5.08
C ALA A 63 0.07 -9.02 -4.88
N LEU A 64 -0.11 -8.24 -3.80
CA LEU A 64 0.76 -7.10 -3.49
C LEU A 64 2.17 -7.56 -3.09
N ASP A 65 2.29 -8.60 -2.28
CA ASP A 65 3.57 -9.17 -1.85
C ASP A 65 4.37 -9.69 -3.07
N GLU A 66 3.69 -10.35 -4.03
CA GLU A 66 4.31 -10.80 -5.28
C GLU A 66 4.78 -9.61 -6.14
N ALA A 67 3.93 -8.59 -6.32
CA ALA A 67 4.28 -7.40 -7.09
C ALA A 67 5.50 -6.65 -6.49
N ILE A 68 5.55 -6.50 -5.16
CA ILE A 68 6.70 -5.90 -4.46
C ILE A 68 7.97 -6.72 -4.72
N THR A 69 7.88 -8.05 -4.59
CA THR A 69 9.01 -8.95 -4.82
C THR A 69 9.58 -8.79 -6.24
N CYS A 70 8.71 -8.69 -7.25
CA CYS A 70 9.13 -8.44 -8.64
C CYS A 70 9.82 -7.08 -8.78
N VAL A 71 9.24 -6.00 -8.25
CA VAL A 71 9.84 -4.65 -8.34
C VAL A 71 11.20 -4.60 -7.67
N GLU A 72 11.35 -5.22 -6.49
CA GLU A 72 12.65 -5.28 -5.80
C GLU A 72 13.70 -6.08 -6.58
N ALA A 73 13.29 -7.16 -7.25
CA ALA A 73 14.17 -7.95 -8.10
C ALA A 73 14.64 -7.13 -9.31
N ASP A 74 13.73 -6.40 -9.96
CA ASP A 74 14.03 -5.53 -11.10
C ASP A 74 14.97 -4.38 -10.70
N LEU A 75 14.72 -3.74 -9.56
CA LEU A 75 15.60 -2.69 -9.03
C LEU A 75 17.01 -3.21 -8.73
N ARG A 76 17.12 -4.41 -8.15
CA ARG A 76 18.40 -5.07 -7.92
C ARG A 76 19.10 -5.36 -9.25
N ALA A 77 18.38 -5.88 -10.25
CA ALA A 77 18.94 -6.14 -11.57
C ALA A 77 19.43 -4.85 -12.25
N ALA A 78 18.66 -3.76 -12.18
CA ALA A 78 19.03 -2.45 -12.73
C ALA A 78 20.28 -1.84 -12.04
N GLY A 79 20.40 -1.99 -10.72
CA GLY A 79 21.59 -1.61 -9.97
C GLY A 79 22.84 -2.36 -10.45
N HIS A 80 22.71 -3.67 -10.69
CA HIS A 80 23.80 -4.52 -11.18
C HIS A 80 24.20 -4.25 -12.64
N VAL A 81 23.28 -3.75 -13.48
CA VAL A 81 23.58 -3.34 -14.87
C VAL A 81 24.42 -2.06 -14.90
N THR A 82 24.18 -1.14 -13.97
CA THR A 82 24.89 0.15 -13.91
C THR A 82 26.36 -0.02 -13.50
N GLU A 83 26.68 -1.00 -12.65
CA GLU A 83 28.06 -1.32 -12.26
C GLU A 83 28.86 -2.06 -13.34
N ARG A 84 28.21 -2.87 -14.18
CA ARG A 84 28.91 -3.64 -15.23
C ARG A 84 29.30 -2.81 -16.45
N VAL A 85 28.64 -1.67 -16.71
CA VAL A 85 28.94 -0.79 -17.85
C VAL A 85 30.13 0.14 -17.56
N THR A 86 30.42 0.44 -16.29
CA THR A 86 31.56 1.31 -15.89
C THR A 86 32.85 0.56 -15.55
N GLY A 87 32.80 -0.77 -15.37
CA GLY A 87 33.96 -1.57 -14.92
C GLY A 87 34.91 -2.13 -16.01
N ARG A 88 34.73 -1.81 -17.30
CA ARG A 88 35.52 -2.44 -18.39
C ARG A 88 36.28 -1.44 -19.27
N THR A 89 36.92 -0.43 -18.71
CA THR A 89 37.99 0.30 -19.43
C THR A 89 39.07 0.77 -18.47
N ALA A 90 40.15 -0.01 -18.33
CA ALA A 90 41.55 0.45 -18.17
C ALA A 90 42.42 -0.67 -17.59
N ALA A 91 43.03 -1.45 -18.47
CA ALA A 91 44.39 -1.97 -18.27
C ALA A 91 44.89 -2.50 -19.61
N HIS A 92 45.56 -1.63 -20.38
CA HIS A 92 46.51 -2.07 -21.41
C HIS A 92 47.90 -1.58 -20.96
N PRO A 93 48.93 -2.44 -21.00
CA PRO A 93 50.18 -2.24 -20.27
C PRO A 93 51.15 -1.33 -21.04
N ALA A 94 52.04 -0.70 -20.29
CA ALA A 94 53.31 -0.17 -20.78
C ALA A 94 54.44 -1.10 -20.35
#